data_AF-A0A1V5W9R2-F1
#
_entry.id   AF-A0A1V5W9R2-F1
#
_cell.length_a   1.000
_cell.length_b   1.000
_cell.length_c   1.000
_cell.angle_alpha   90.00
_cell.angle_beta   90.00
_cell.angle_gamma   90.00
#
_symmetry.space_group_name_H-M   'P 1'
#
loop_
_entity.id
_entity.type
_entity.pdbx_description
1 polymer ?
#
loop_
_entity_poly.entity_id
_entity_poly.type
_entity_poly.pdbx_seq_one_letter_code
_entity_poly.pdbx_strand_id
1 'polypeptide(L)' 'MNMPGIGELIIIFLIVLVLFGAGKIPVIARDLGKGIRDFKKALSGELDDDKKDK' A
#
# COMPACT_ATOMS: atom_id res chain seq x y z
N MET A 1 -8.31 6.79 27.35
CA MET A 1 -8.55 6.07 26.08
C MET A 1 -7.40 5.12 25.89
N ASN A 2 -7.66 3.81 25.89
CA ASN A 2 -6.61 2.79 25.81
C ASN A 2 -6.31 2.58 24.33
N MET A 3 -5.14 3.04 23.90
CA MET A 3 -4.65 2.78 22.55
C MET A 3 -4.27 1.29 22.47
N PRO A 4 -4.69 0.56 21.42
CA PRO A 4 -4.36 -0.83 21.30
C PRO A 4 -2.85 -1.02 21.26
N GLY A 5 -2.36 -1.95 22.07
CA GLY A 5 -0.94 -2.26 22.15
C GLY A 5 -0.43 -2.93 20.86
N ILE A 6 0.88 -2.96 20.68
CA ILE A 6 1.53 -3.63 19.53
C ILE A 6 1.06 -5.09 19.40
N GLY A 7 0.83 -5.79 20.52
CA GLY A 7 0.33 -7.17 20.50
C GLY A 7 -1.09 -7.31 19.92
N GLU A 8 -1.99 -6.39 20.26
CA GLU A 8 -3.37 -6.40 19.75
C GLU A 8 -3.40 -6.06 18.25
N LEU A 9 -2.56 -5.12 17.81
CA LEU A 9 -2.41 -4.80 16.40
C LEU A 9 -1.92 -5.99 15.57
N ILE A 10 -0.99 -6.80 16.09
CA ILE A 10 -0.51 -8.02 15.42
C ILE A 10 -1.64 -9.05 15.27
N ILE A 11 -2.48 -9.22 16.29
CA ILE A 11 -3.62 -10.15 16.24
C ILE A 11 -4.63 -9.70 15.17
N ILE A 12 -4.97 -8.41 15.15
CA ILE A 12 -5.86 -7.84 14.14
C ILE A 12 -5.27 -8.05 12.74
N PHE A 13 -3.98 -7.78 12.57
CA PHE A 13 -3.28 -7.98 11.31
C PHE A 13 -3.31 -9.45 10.85
N LEU A 14 -3.11 -10.40 11.77
CA LEU A 14 -3.23 -11.83 11.48
C LEU A 14 -4.64 -12.21 11.00
N ILE A 15 -5.68 -11.70 11.65
CA ILE A 15 -7.07 -11.96 11.22
C ILE A 15 -7.29 -11.42 9.79
N VAL A 16 -6.85 -10.19 9.52
CA VAL A 16 -6.92 -9.60 8.17
C VAL A 16 -6.15 -10.45 7.16
N LEU A 17 -4.96 -10.94 7.51
CA LEU A 17 -4.17 -11.82 6.63
C LEU A 17 -4.87 -13.17 6.37
N VAL A 18 -5.63 -13.72 7.31
CA VAL A 18 -6.39 -14.95 7.09
C VAL A 18 -7.59 -14.71 6.18
N LEU A 19 -8.31 -13.60 6.37
CA LEU A 19 -9.50 -13.27 5.56
C LEU A 19 -9.14 -12.90 4.13
N PHE A 20 -8.11 -12.07 3.95
CA PHE A 20 -7.70 -11.57 2.64
C PHE A 20 -6.59 -12.40 2.00
N GLY A 21 -5.84 -13.18 2.77
CA GLY A 21 -4.64 -13.88 2.32
C GLY A 21 -3.41 -12.96 2.27
N ALA A 22 -2.25 -13.50 2.64
CA ALA A 22 -0.98 -12.74 2.66
C ALA A 22 -0.55 -12.20 1.29
N GLY A 23 -1.04 -12.79 0.19
CA GLY A 23 -0.75 -12.34 -1.17
C GLY A 23 -1.58 -11.13 -1.64
N LYS A 24 -2.75 -10.86 -1.06
CA LYS A 24 -3.62 -9.76 -1.52
C LYS A 24 -3.17 -8.40 -1.03
N ILE A 25 -2.64 -8.31 0.19
CA ILE A 25 -2.13 -7.05 0.77
C ILE A 25 -1.00 -6.43 -0.10
N PRO A 26 0.04 -7.17 -0.52
CA PRO A 26 1.09 -6.64 -1.39
C PRO A 26 0.58 -6.20 -2.77
N VAL A 27 -0.41 -6.91 -3.34
CA VAL A 27 -0.99 -6.57 -4.65
C VAL A 27 -1.73 -5.24 -4.56
N ILE A 28 -2.63 -5.10 -3.58
CA ILE A 28 -3.37 -3.86 -3.34
C ILE A 28 -2.40 -2.69 -3.05
N ALA A 29 -1.36 -2.93 -2.23
CA ALA A 29 -0.36 -1.92 -1.93
C ALA A 29 0.45 -1.48 -3.16
N ARG A 30 0.79 -2.40 -4.07
CA ARG A 30 1.48 -2.07 -5.33
C ARG A 30 0.59 -1.24 -6.25
N ASP A 31 -0.68 -1.61 -6.38
CA ASP A 31 -1.61 -0.92 -7.28
C ASP A 31 -1.98 0.46 -6.73
N LEU A 32 -2.24 0.58 -5.42
CA LEU A 32 -2.40 1.87 -4.74
C LEU A 32 -1.13 2.71 -4.84
N GLY A 33 0.05 2.12 -4.64
CA GLY A 33 1.32 2.83 -4.71
C GLY A 33 1.59 3.41 -6.10
N LYS A 34 1.28 2.66 -7.16
CA LYS A 34 1.32 3.16 -8.55
C LYS A 34 0.33 4.31 -8.75
N GLY A 35 -0.93 4.13 -8.34
CA GLY A 35 -1.94 5.18 -8.45
C GLY A 35 -1.57 6.48 -7.72
N ILE A 36 -1.03 6.38 -6.51
CA ILE A 36 -0.55 7.53 -5.73
C ILE A 36 0.66 8.19 -6.43
N ARG A 37 1.59 7.40 -6.97
CA ARG A 37 2.76 7.91 -7.71
C ARG A 37 2.31 8.66 -8.97
N ASP A 38 1.41 8.08 -9.75
CA ASP A 38 0.90 8.67 -10.98
C ASP A 38 0.07 9.93 -10.70
N PHE A 39 -0.75 9.90 -9.64
CA PHE A 39 -1.49 11.07 -9.17
C PHE A 39 -0.55 12.21 -8.76
N LYS A 40 0.52 11.90 -8.02
CA LYS A 40 1.53 12.88 -7.63
C LYS A 40 2.25 13.47 -8.86
N LYS A 41 2.62 12.63 -9.84
CA LYS A 41 3.26 13.08 -11.09
C LYS A 41 2.38 14.02 -11.89
N ALA A 42 1.09 13.70 -12.01
CA ALA A 42 0.11 14.55 -12.69
C ALA A 42 -0.05 15.91 -12.00
N LEU A 43 -0.04 15.94 -10.67
CA LEU A 43 -0.10 17.19 -9.89
C LEU A 43 1.19 18.03 -10.00
N SER A 44 2.35 17.38 -10.09
CA SER A 44 3.64 18.07 -10.26
C SER A 44 3.92 18.54 -11.69
N GLY A 45 3.10 18.15 -12.68
CA GLY A 45 3.36 18.44 -14.10
C GLY A 45 4.51 17.64 -14.72
N GLU A 46 5.03 16.63 -14.01
CA GLU A 46 6.13 15.74 -14.44
C GLU A 46 5.57 14.53 -15.21
N LEU A 47 4.88 14.78 -16.32
CA LEU A 47 4.22 13.72 -17.09
C LEU A 47 5.18 12.84 -17.93
N ASP A 48 6.50 13.07 -17.91
CA ASP A 48 7.39 12.56 -18.98
C ASP A 48 8.58 11.67 -18.54
N ASP A 49 8.66 11.20 -17.29
CA ASP A 49 9.89 10.56 -16.77
C ASP A 49 9.81 9.03 -16.51
N ASP A 50 8.93 8.29 -17.19
CA ASP A 50 8.87 6.80 -17.10
C ASP A 50 9.36 6.10 -18.39
N LYS A 51 10.55 6.46 -18.89
CA LYS A 51 11.34 5.64 -19.84
C LYS A 51 12.77 5.38 -19.33
N LYS A 52 12.89 4.90 -18.10
CA LYS A 52 13.99 4.07 -17.59
C LYS A 52 13.31 3.13 -16.59
N ASP A 53 13.24 1.82 -16.80
CA ASP A 53 14.38 0.91 -16.83
C ASP A 53 14.06 -0.34 -17.64
N LYS A 54 15.16 -0.94 -18.13
CA LYS A 54 15.26 -2.23 -18.78
C LYS A 54 15.11 -3.36 -17.75
#